data_AF-A0A835IBW9-F1
#
_entry.id   AF-A0A835IBW9-F1
#
_cell.length_a   1.000
_cell.length_b   1.000
_cell.length_c   1.000
_cell.angle_alpha   90.00
_cell.angle_beta   90.00
_cell.angle_gamma   90.00
#
_symmetry.space_group_name_H-M   'P 1'
#
loop_
_entity.id
_entity.type
_entity.pdbx_description
1 polymer ?
#
loop_
_entity_poly.entity_id
_entity_poly.type
_entity_poly.pdbx_seq_one_letter_code
_entity_poly.pdbx_strand_id
1 'polypeptide(L)'
;MIGCDLCVINNFADSNRRWCSILQWNPDVATQLIVASDDDSSPSLILWDVRNTISPVKEFVGHTKGVIAMSWCPIDNSFLLTCAKDNRTICWDTISGEVGMF
;
A
#
# COMPACT_ATOMS: atom_id res chain seq x y z
N MET A 1 17.54 9.64 10.26
CA MET A 1 17.02 11.00 10.07
C MET A 1 15.89 10.87 9.08
N ILE A 2 14.74 11.43 9.44
CA ILE A 2 13.40 11.18 8.89
C ILE A 2 13.41 11.58 7.40
N GLY A 3 13.44 10.59 6.51
CA GLY A 3 13.39 10.79 5.07
C GLY A 3 11.93 10.78 4.64
N CYS A 4 11.43 11.96 4.27
CA CYS A 4 10.15 12.23 3.64
C CYS A 4 10.09 11.71 2.19
N ASP A 5 10.68 10.54 1.92
CA ASP A 5 10.67 9.97 0.59
C ASP A 5 9.27 9.42 0.31
N LEU A 6 8.48 10.20 -0.43
CA LEU A 6 7.51 9.67 -1.39
C LEU A 6 8.25 8.69 -2.29
N CYS A 7 8.47 7.47 -1.81
CA CYS A 7 9.16 6.44 -2.54
C CYS A 7 8.13 5.81 -3.50
N VAL A 8 7.92 6.52 -4.61
CA VAL A 8 7.31 5.98 -5.82
C VAL A 8 8.35 5.05 -6.44
N ILE A 9 8.43 3.80 -5.98
CA ILE A 9 9.25 2.81 -6.69
C ILE A 9 8.53 2.47 -7.99
N ASN A 10 9.03 3.01 -9.11
CA ASN A 10 8.53 2.75 -10.44
C ASN A 10 8.62 1.24 -10.78
N ASN A 11 7.46 0.67 -11.08
CA ASN A 11 7.21 -0.48 -11.96
C ASN A 11 8.08 -1.74 -11.71
N PHE A 12 7.56 -2.66 -10.89
CA PHE A 12 8.02 -4.05 -10.91
C PHE A 12 7.16 -4.85 -11.89
N ALA A 13 7.71 -5.17 -13.05
CA ALA A 13 7.05 -6.01 -14.05
C ALA A 13 7.31 -7.50 -13.72
N ASP A 14 6.25 -8.24 -13.38
CA ASP A 14 6.25 -9.70 -13.49
C ASP A 14 5.58 -10.11 -14.82
N SER A 15 6.10 -11.19 -15.40
CA SER A 15 5.76 -11.80 -16.69
C SER A 15 4.27 -12.15 -16.87
N ASN A 16 3.45 -12.04 -15.82
CA ASN A 16 2.01 -12.32 -15.83
C ASN A 16 1.10 -11.06 -15.64
N ARG A 17 1.60 -9.87 -16.02
CA ARG A 17 0.86 -8.59 -16.23
C ARG A 17 -0.19 -8.23 -15.17
N ARG A 18 0.21 -8.20 -13.90
CA ARG A 18 -0.43 -7.30 -12.92
C ARG A 18 0.61 -6.26 -12.54
N TRP A 19 0.36 -5.02 -12.90
CA TRP A 19 1.31 -3.93 -12.68
C TRP A 19 1.27 -3.52 -11.21
N CYS A 20 2.28 -3.96 -10.46
CA CYS A 20 2.54 -3.42 -9.13
C CYS A 20 3.25 -2.08 -9.32
N SER A 21 2.54 -1.00 -9.03
CA SER A 21 3.03 0.36 -9.25
C SER A 21 3.82 0.91 -8.08
N ILE A 22 3.55 0.42 -6.86
CA ILE A 22 4.12 0.96 -5.62
C ILE A 22 4.32 -0.16 -4.61
N LEU A 23 5.43 -0.08 -3.88
CA LEU A 23 5.73 -0.94 -2.74
C LEU A 23 6.28 -0.06 -1.60
N GLN A 24 5.95 -0.37 -0.35
CA GLN A 24 6.55 0.27 0.83
C GLN A 24 6.75 -0.77 1.93
N TRP A 25 7.91 -0.77 2.59
CA TRP A 25 8.12 -1.60 3.78
C TRP A 25 7.31 -1.06 4.96
N ASN A 26 6.85 -1.96 5.82
CA ASN A 26 6.30 -1.59 7.11
C ASN A 26 7.44 -1.04 7.99
N PRO A 27 7.35 0.21 8.47
CA PRO A 27 8.43 0.83 9.25
C PRO A 27 8.64 0.18 10.63
N ASP A 28 7.61 -0.43 11.23
CA ASP A 28 7.69 -1.10 12.53
C ASP A 28 8.05 -2.59 12.41
N VAL A 29 7.65 -3.23 11.30
CA VAL A 29 7.81 -4.66 11.09
C VAL A 29 8.65 -4.93 9.84
N ALA A 30 9.96 -5.15 10.02
CA ALA A 30 10.92 -5.29 8.94
C ALA A 30 10.66 -6.45 7.94
N THR A 31 9.76 -7.38 8.26
CA THR A 31 9.39 -8.49 7.38
C THR A 31 8.12 -8.24 6.59
N GLN A 32 7.47 -7.12 6.82
CA GLN A 32 6.20 -6.79 6.18
C GLN A 32 6.37 -5.66 5.19
N LEU A 33 5.60 -5.71 4.11
CA LEU A 33 5.55 -4.68 3.10
C LEU A 33 4.14 -4.58 2.52
N ILE A 34 3.77 -3.40 2.06
CA ILE A 34 2.53 -3.15 1.35
C ILE A 34 2.83 -3.00 -0.13
N VAL A 35 2.03 -3.67 -0.97
CA VAL A 35 2.08 -3.57 -2.43
C VAL A 35 0.76 -3.02 -2.93
N ALA A 36 0.84 -2.08 -3.87
CA ALA A 36 -0.32 -1.50 -4.53
C ALA A 36 -0.27 -1.73 -6.04
N SER A 37 -1.44 -1.91 -6.65
CA SER A 37 -1.63 -2.04 -8.10
C SER A 37 -2.15 -0.73 -8.70
N ASP A 38 -1.67 -0.36 -9.90
CA ASP A 38 -2.24 0.76 -10.67
C ASP A 38 -3.32 0.34 -11.68
N ASP A 39 -3.75 -0.92 -11.63
CA ASP A 39 -4.85 -1.42 -12.46
C ASP A 39 -6.18 -0.79 -12.05
N ASP A 40 -6.83 -0.13 -13.02
CA ASP A 40 -8.12 0.53 -12.82
C ASP A 40 -9.28 -0.48 -12.76
N SER A 41 -9.11 -1.66 -13.34
CA SER A 41 -10.15 -2.69 -13.34
C SER A 41 -10.18 -3.48 -12.04
N SER A 42 -9.02 -3.69 -11.43
CA SER A 42 -8.83 -4.48 -10.21
C SER A 42 -7.79 -3.81 -9.30
N PRO A 43 -8.14 -2.68 -8.65
CA PRO A 43 -7.22 -2.04 -7.71
C PRO A 43 -7.00 -2.94 -6.50
N SER A 44 -5.74 -3.11 -6.13
CA SER A 44 -5.35 -3.89 -4.96
C SER A 44 -4.35 -3.12 -4.12
N LEU A 45 -4.50 -3.26 -2.80
CA LEU A 45 -3.60 -2.73 -1.80
C LEU A 45 -3.46 -3.81 -0.72
N ILE A 46 -2.28 -4.43 -0.63
CA ILE A 46 -2.11 -5.69 0.10
C ILE A 46 -0.87 -5.63 0.97
N LEU A 47 -1.01 -5.98 2.25
CA LEU A 47 0.09 -6.20 3.19
C LEU A 47 0.55 -7.65 3.11
N TRP A 48 1.84 -7.83 2.88
CA TRP A 48 2.51 -9.12 2.79
C TRP A 48 3.54 -9.27 3.90
N ASP A 49 3.77 -10.51 4.35
CA ASP A 49 4.93 -10.87 5.17
C ASP A 49 5.87 -11.74 4.31
N VAL A 50 7.11 -11.31 4.14
CA VAL A 50 8.10 -12.03 3.31
C VAL A 50 8.51 -13.38 3.89
N ARG A 51 8.22 -13.65 5.18
CA ARG A 51 8.43 -14.96 5.80
C ARG A 51 7.34 -15.95 5.43
N ASN A 52 6.15 -15.47 5.03
CA ASN A 52 5.03 -16.29 4.60
C ASN A 52 4.31 -15.64 3.42
N THR A 53 4.79 -15.89 2.22
CA THR A 53 4.27 -15.33 0.97
C THR A 53 3.10 -16.11 0.38
N ILE A 54 2.62 -17.16 1.06
CA ILE A 54 1.52 -18.01 0.57
C ILE A 54 0.18 -17.28 0.66
N SER A 55 0.01 -16.46 1.71
CA SER A 55 -1.23 -15.71 1.97
C SER A 55 -0.90 -14.30 2.43
N PRO A 56 -1.65 -13.28 1.97
CA PRO A 56 -1.45 -11.93 2.45
C PRO A 56 -1.79 -11.83 3.94
N VAL A 57 -1.11 -10.93 4.64
CA VAL A 57 -1.43 -10.59 6.03
C VAL A 57 -2.75 -9.84 6.07
N LYS A 58 -2.97 -8.95 5.11
CA LYS A 58 -4.15 -8.11 5.05
C LYS A 58 -4.40 -7.56 3.65
N GLU A 59 -5.67 -7.33 3.33
CA GLU A 59 -6.12 -6.65 2.12
C GLU A 59 -6.89 -5.38 2.51
N PHE A 60 -6.56 -4.26 1.86
CA PHE A 60 -7.22 -2.99 2.09
C PHE A 60 -8.17 -2.71 0.92
N VAL A 61 -9.47 -2.65 1.22
CA VAL A 61 -10.53 -2.52 0.22
C VAL A 61 -11.21 -1.18 0.37
N GLY A 62 -11.18 -0.35 -0.69
CA GLY A 62 -11.87 0.94 -0.69
C GLY A 62 -11.60 1.82 -1.91
N HIS A 63 -10.41 1.72 -2.52
CA HIS A 63 -10.15 2.36 -3.80
C HIS A 63 -10.92 1.66 -4.93
N THR A 64 -11.42 2.44 -5.88
CA THR A 64 -12.20 1.93 -7.03
C THR A 64 -11.41 1.97 -8.34
N LYS A 65 -10.19 2.51 -8.32
CA LYS A 65 -9.25 2.55 -9.43
C LYS A 65 -7.82 2.40 -8.93
N GLY A 66 -6.85 2.29 -9.84
CA GLY A 66 -5.46 2.01 -9.53
C GLY A 66 -4.85 3.02 -8.56
N VAL A 67 -4.12 2.52 -7.58
CA VAL A 67 -3.39 3.30 -6.59
C VAL A 67 -2.12 3.86 -7.24
N ILE A 68 -1.90 5.16 -7.04
CA ILE A 68 -0.82 5.93 -7.69
C ILE A 68 0.16 6.56 -6.70
N ALA A 69 -0.20 6.68 -5.42
CA ALA A 69 0.71 7.11 -4.37
C ALA A 69 0.38 6.41 -3.05
N MET A 70 1.42 6.20 -2.23
CA MET A 70 1.32 5.62 -0.90
C MET A 70 2.38 6.27 0.01
N SER A 71 2.00 6.62 1.23
CA SER A 71 2.90 7.21 2.23
C SER A 71 2.49 6.79 3.63
N TRP A 72 3.44 6.31 4.42
CA TRP A 72 3.26 6.10 5.85
C TRP A 72 3.23 7.45 6.59
N CYS A 73 2.49 7.50 7.69
CA CYS A 73 2.57 8.63 8.61
C CYS A 73 3.90 8.58 9.37
N PRO A 74 4.69 9.67 9.39
CA PRO A 74 6.02 9.67 9.99
C PRO A 74 6.01 9.79 11.52
N ILE A 75 4.87 10.17 12.10
CA ILE A 75 4.70 10.34 13.55
C ILE A 75 4.07 9.09 14.16
N ASP A 76 3.11 8.49 13.46
CA ASP A 76 2.37 7.32 13.89
C ASP A 76 2.30 6.29 12.76
N ASN A 77 3.17 5.30 12.84
CA ASN A 77 3.32 4.23 11.85
C ASN A 77 2.09 3.32 11.72
N SER A 78 1.08 3.46 12.59
CA SER A 78 -0.19 2.76 12.41
C SER A 78 -0.99 3.29 11.23
N PHE A 79 -0.74 4.53 10.78
CA PHE A 79 -1.47 5.17 9.69
C PHE A 79 -0.74 5.16 8.35
N LEU A 80 -1.49 4.87 7.29
CA LEU A 80 -1.04 4.88 5.91
C LEU A 80 -1.98 5.72 5.05
N LEU A 81 -1.45 6.64 4.26
CA LEU A 81 -2.20 7.38 3.26
C LEU A 81 -1.99 6.77 1.87
N THR A 82 -3.08 6.58 1.13
CA THR A 82 -3.02 6.21 -0.28
C THR A 82 -3.87 7.12 -1.14
N CYS A 83 -3.39 7.38 -2.36
CA CYS A 83 -4.12 8.13 -3.38
C CYS A 83 -4.28 7.27 -4.62
N ALA A 84 -5.44 7.33 -5.27
CA ALA A 84 -5.72 6.57 -6.47
C ALA A 84 -6.32 7.44 -7.59
N LYS A 85 -6.41 6.85 -8.80
CA LYS A 85 -7.04 7.47 -9.99
C LYS A 85 -8.56 7.67 -9.84
N ASP A 86 -9.15 7.22 -8.73
CA ASP A 86 -10.55 7.43 -8.36
C ASP A 86 -10.81 8.82 -7.74
N ASN A 87 -9.78 9.67 -7.71
CA ASN A 87 -9.78 10.99 -7.07
C ASN A 87 -10.06 10.93 -5.56
N ARG A 88 -9.77 9.79 -4.91
CA ARG A 88 -9.86 9.63 -3.46
C ARG A 88 -8.48 9.51 -2.85
N THR A 89 -8.36 10.07 -1.66
CA THR A 89 -7.27 9.81 -0.74
C THR A 89 -7.87 9.13 0.48
N ILE A 90 -7.34 7.96 0.84
CA ILE A 90 -7.83 7.17 1.97
C ILE A 90 -6.71 7.10 3.01
N CYS A 91 -7.09 7.38 4.26
CA CYS A 91 -6.25 7.10 5.42
C CYS A 91 -6.65 5.73 5.97
N TRP A 92 -5.69 4.82 6.04
CA TRP A 92 -5.86 3.48 6.57
C TRP A 92 -5.23 3.42 7.95
N ASP A 93 -5.94 2.81 8.89
CA ASP A 93 -5.30 2.21 10.05
C ASP A 93 -4.83 0.81 9.65
N THR A 94 -3.52 0.60 9.66
CA THR A 94 -2.90 -0.65 9.21
C THR A 94 -3.04 -1.77 10.24
N ILE A 95 -3.27 -1.44 11.51
CA ILE A 95 -3.48 -2.41 12.60
C ILE A 95 -4.89 -2.99 12.50
N SER A 96 -5.92 -2.14 12.40
CA SER A 96 -7.31 -2.60 12.22
C SER A 96 -7.58 -3.06 10.78
N GLY A 97 -7.01 -2.37 9.79
CA GLY A 97 -7.31 -2.60 8.38
C GLY A 97 -8.48 -1.77 7.85
N GLU A 98 -9.04 -0.91 8.69
CA GLU A 98 -10.20 -0.10 8.36
C GLU A 98 -9.79 1.26 7.81
N VAL A 99 -10.72 1.90 7.11
CA VAL A 99 -10.59 3.31 6.76
C VAL A 99 -10.69 4.11 8.07
N GLY A 100 -9.67 4.89 8.38
CA GLY A 100 -9.66 5.73 9.57
C GLY A 100 -10.85 6.69 9.53
N MET A 101 -11.81 6.48 10.43
CA MET A 101 -12.87 7.46 10.70
C MET A 101 -12.30 8.53 11.61
N PHE A 102 -12.27 9.77 11.14
CA PHE A 102 -11.94 10.95 11.94
C PHE A 102 -13.09 11.32 12.88
#